data_AF-A0A066XPW1-F1
#
_entry.id   AF-A0A066XPW1-F1
#
_cell.length_a   1.000
_cell.length_b   1.000
_cell.length_c   1.000
_cell.angle_alpha   90.00
_cell.angle_beta   90.00
_cell.angle_gamma   90.00
#
_symmetry.space_group_name_H-M   'P 1'
#
loop_
_entity.id
_entity.type
_entity.pdbx_description
1 polymer ?
#
loop_
_entity_poly.entity_id
_entity_poly.type
_entity_poly.pdbx_seq_one_letter_code
_entity_poly.pdbx_strand_id
1 'polypeptide(L)'
;MDGSPRPVGDRYALSLEQSLQELRQNIQQHKEKLAALQGSDSHRNRNPSGAGREPYEVMKSAFEQVAGTPPFVPFSESVLPALLALRKTHQTITESQAYLTSQGASLDRTKRRLEIEQANLADQKLLQQSLEKRIQSLKDEAESRMGLTPEQAAQERLDELRQKKKRYDRETSGLLKALRKFIDDHLAAQLAAEDLGGPVVGEMMEIDSDQLIAGFNAQGRPAKIKPKPDEDKRQRRLEEVWGLPQEDTGQKRGEADEAAAAGREMRALTEQLLNQLVESGGDSTMAYVKLHKETAAVRFLVRSKVAQFHPRDATKLKLIDFGRELDD
;
A
#
# COMPACT_ATOMS: atom_id res chain seq x y z
N MET A 1 32.52 -72.68 17.99
CA MET A 1 32.71 -71.28 17.53
C MET A 1 31.62 -70.98 16.51
N ASP A 2 31.23 -69.71 16.41
CA ASP A 2 30.16 -69.13 15.59
C ASP A 2 28.72 -69.24 16.09
N GLY A 3 28.43 -68.45 17.13
CA GLY A 3 27.08 -67.97 17.43
C GLY A 3 26.89 -66.56 16.88
N SER A 4 26.33 -66.45 15.68
CA SER A 4 25.90 -65.18 15.10
C SER A 4 24.88 -64.50 16.03
N PRO A 5 25.03 -63.20 16.35
CA PRO A 5 24.08 -62.51 17.20
C PRO A 5 22.74 -62.42 16.46
N ARG A 6 21.70 -63.08 16.99
CA ARG A 6 20.32 -62.90 16.52
C ARG A 6 19.99 -61.41 16.51
N PRO A 7 19.25 -60.92 15.50
CA PRO A 7 18.96 -59.49 15.38
C PRO A 7 18.25 -59.02 16.65
N VAL A 8 18.73 -57.91 17.20
CA VAL A 8 18.30 -57.33 18.49
C VAL A 8 16.76 -57.12 18.55
N GLY A 9 16.12 -56.96 17.38
CA GLY A 9 14.67 -56.86 17.25
C GLY A 9 13.88 -58.11 17.65
N ASP A 10 14.39 -59.32 17.43
CA ASP A 10 13.67 -60.57 17.72
C ASP A 10 13.60 -60.82 19.23
N ARG A 11 14.69 -60.54 19.95
CA ARG A 11 14.72 -60.66 21.42
C ARG A 11 13.81 -59.63 22.09
N TYR A 12 13.81 -58.41 21.55
CA TYR A 12 12.93 -57.34 22.01
C TYR A 12 11.45 -57.71 21.81
N ALA A 13 11.07 -58.21 20.64
CA ALA A 13 9.69 -58.63 20.35
C ALA A 13 9.21 -59.74 21.31
N LEU A 14 10.04 -60.74 21.57
CA LEU A 14 9.71 -61.82 22.51
C LEU A 14 9.53 -61.30 23.96
N SER A 15 10.42 -60.42 24.42
CA SER A 15 10.30 -59.81 25.76
C SER A 15 9.07 -58.90 25.90
N LEU A 16 8.63 -58.28 24.80
CA LEU A 16 7.42 -57.47 24.73
C LEU A 16 6.16 -58.35 24.81
N GLU A 17 6.12 -59.45 24.07
CA GLU A 17 5.02 -60.42 24.12
C GLU A 17 4.88 -61.05 25.51
N GLN A 18 5.99 -61.42 26.14
CA GLN A 18 6.00 -61.95 27.51
C GLN A 18 5.48 -60.92 28.52
N SER A 19 5.95 -59.66 28.43
CA SER A 19 5.47 -58.57 29.29
C SER A 19 3.96 -58.30 29.09
N LEU A 20 3.46 -58.42 27.85
CA LEU A 20 2.03 -58.24 27.55
C LEU A 20 1.18 -59.38 28.10
N GLN A 21 1.64 -60.62 27.99
CA GLN A 21 0.94 -61.79 28.54
C GLN A 21 0.85 -61.70 30.06
N GLU A 22 1.96 -61.37 30.74
CA GLU A 22 1.99 -61.19 32.18
C GLU A 22 1.02 -60.08 32.63
N LEU A 23 1.06 -58.91 32.00
CA LEU A 23 0.13 -57.82 32.34
C LEU A 23 -1.33 -58.21 32.14
N ARG A 24 -1.65 -58.92 31.04
CA ARG A 24 -3.02 -59.40 30.80
C ARG A 24 -3.45 -60.39 31.85
N GLN A 25 -2.58 -61.32 32.23
CA GLN A 25 -2.86 -62.31 33.26
C GLN A 25 -3.07 -61.64 34.63
N ASN A 26 -2.22 -60.68 35.00
CA ASN A 26 -2.36 -59.92 36.24
C ASN A 26 -3.66 -59.11 36.26
N ILE A 27 -3.99 -58.40 35.18
CA ILE A 27 -5.26 -57.68 35.06
C ILE A 27 -6.45 -58.63 35.23
N GLN A 28 -6.38 -59.81 34.61
CA GLN A 28 -7.46 -60.81 34.69
C GLN A 28 -7.60 -61.35 36.12
N GLN A 29 -6.50 -61.71 36.78
CA GLN A 29 -6.51 -62.16 38.18
C GLN A 29 -7.05 -61.08 39.12
N HIS A 30 -6.69 -59.81 38.92
CA HIS A 30 -7.21 -58.72 39.72
C HIS A 30 -8.71 -58.48 39.46
N LYS A 31 -9.17 -58.61 38.22
CA LYS A 31 -10.60 -58.55 37.88
C LYS A 31 -11.39 -59.70 38.51
N GLU A 32 -10.85 -60.91 38.51
CA GLU A 32 -11.48 -62.07 39.14
C GLU A 32 -11.53 -61.93 40.67
N LYS A 33 -10.45 -61.43 41.30
CA LYS A 33 -10.44 -61.10 42.73
C LYS A 33 -11.46 -60.01 43.07
N LEU A 34 -11.57 -58.97 42.25
CA LEU A 34 -12.59 -57.93 42.42
C LEU A 34 -14.01 -58.49 42.27
N ALA A 35 -14.24 -59.35 41.28
CA ALA A 35 -15.54 -60.00 41.07
C ALA A 35 -15.92 -60.94 42.24
N ALA A 36 -14.94 -61.69 42.78
CA ALA A 36 -15.14 -62.52 43.96
C ALA A 36 -15.48 -61.69 45.21
N LEU A 37 -14.78 -60.56 45.41
CA LEU A 37 -15.07 -59.63 46.51
C LEU A 37 -16.48 -59.02 46.36
N GLN A 38 -16.84 -58.54 45.16
CA GLN A 38 -18.17 -58.00 44.87
C GLN A 38 -19.29 -59.04 45.05
N GLY A 39 -19.04 -60.30 44.67
CA GLY A 39 -19.95 -61.42 44.93
C GLY A 39 -20.11 -61.75 46.41
N SER A 40 -19.03 -61.66 47.19
CA SER A 40 -19.03 -61.90 48.65
C SER A 40 -19.66 -60.76 49.46
N ASP A 41 -19.50 -59.50 49.01
CA ASP A 41 -20.07 -58.31 49.67
C ASP A 41 -21.58 -58.16 49.44
N SER A 42 -22.10 -58.74 48.35
CA SER A 42 -23.55 -58.79 48.08
C SER A 42 -24.33 -59.53 49.18
N HIS A 43 -23.67 -60.37 49.99
CA HIS A 43 -24.25 -61.04 51.16
C HIS A 43 -24.01 -60.31 52.50
N ARG A 44 -23.14 -59.30 52.54
CA ARG A 44 -22.72 -58.65 53.78
C ARG A 44 -23.34 -57.27 54.02
N ASN A 45 -24.02 -56.70 53.02
CA ASN A 45 -24.58 -55.35 53.13
C ASN A 45 -26.08 -55.34 53.49
N ARG A 46 -26.38 -55.61 54.76
CA ARG A 46 -27.62 -55.18 55.40
C ARG A 46 -27.27 -54.57 56.75
N ASN A 47 -26.84 -53.29 56.71
CA ASN A 47 -27.20 -52.20 57.64
C ASN A 47 -26.10 -51.11 57.67
N PRO A 48 -26.32 -49.91 57.09
CA PRO A 48 -25.57 -48.72 57.46
C PRO A 48 -26.34 -47.97 58.55
N SER A 49 -26.15 -48.34 59.81
CA SER A 49 -26.66 -47.60 60.97
C SER A 49 -25.47 -47.13 61.82
N GLY A 50 -24.84 -46.02 61.42
CA GLY A 50 -23.72 -45.41 62.16
C GLY A 50 -23.27 -44.08 61.54
N ALA A 51 -23.18 -43.04 62.36
CA ALA A 51 -23.03 -41.65 61.96
C ALA A 51 -21.70 -41.31 61.25
N GLY A 52 -21.79 -40.71 60.06
CA GLY A 52 -20.95 -39.65 59.45
C GLY A 52 -19.40 -39.69 59.41
N ARG A 53 -18.69 -40.41 60.29
CA ARG A 53 -17.21 -40.40 60.41
C ARG A 53 -16.56 -41.77 60.24
N GLU A 54 -17.24 -42.84 60.64
CA GLU A 54 -16.77 -44.23 60.48
C GLU A 54 -16.35 -44.59 59.03
N PRO A 55 -17.06 -44.15 57.96
CA PRO A 55 -16.65 -44.49 56.59
C PRO A 55 -15.31 -43.86 56.19
N TYR A 56 -15.00 -42.67 56.71
CA TYR A 56 -13.76 -41.96 56.40
C TYR A 56 -12.55 -42.55 57.12
N GLU A 57 -12.71 -43.04 58.35
CA GLU A 57 -11.65 -43.71 59.09
C GLU A 57 -11.32 -45.09 58.50
N VAL A 58 -12.35 -45.83 58.06
CA VAL A 58 -12.18 -47.08 57.31
C VAL A 58 -11.49 -46.84 55.97
N MET A 59 -11.87 -45.77 55.24
CA MET A 59 -11.23 -45.45 53.97
C MET A 59 -9.80 -44.94 54.14
N LYS A 60 -9.52 -44.15 55.18
CA LYS A 60 -8.17 -43.68 55.53
C LYS A 60 -7.25 -44.85 55.89
N SER A 61 -7.70 -45.76 56.75
CA SER A 61 -6.91 -46.95 57.12
C SER A 61 -6.70 -47.88 55.92
N ALA A 62 -7.69 -48.01 55.02
CA ALA A 62 -7.52 -48.74 53.77
C ALA A 62 -6.48 -48.08 52.84
N PHE A 63 -6.48 -46.76 52.70
CA PHE A 63 -5.46 -46.05 51.90
C PHE A 63 -4.06 -46.15 52.52
N GLU A 64 -3.94 -46.10 53.86
CA GLU A 64 -2.67 -46.29 54.57
C GLU A 64 -2.15 -47.73 54.37
N GLN A 65 -3.02 -48.73 54.38
CA GLN A 65 -2.67 -50.13 54.08
C GLN A 65 -2.23 -50.32 52.63
N VAL A 66 -2.93 -49.69 51.68
CA VAL A 66 -2.56 -49.74 50.25
C VAL A 66 -1.23 -49.02 50.01
N ALA A 67 -0.99 -47.88 50.67
CA ALA A 67 0.27 -47.15 50.58
C ALA A 67 1.46 -47.93 51.17
N GLY A 68 1.21 -48.77 52.18
CA GLY A 68 2.22 -49.67 52.76
C GLY A 68 2.47 -50.96 51.94
N THR A 69 1.64 -51.26 50.95
CA THR A 69 1.81 -52.43 50.09
C THR A 69 2.84 -52.11 48.99
N PRO A 70 3.83 -52.98 48.73
CA PRO A 70 4.84 -52.71 47.71
C PRO A 70 4.16 -52.54 46.33
N PRO A 71 4.55 -51.53 45.55
CA PRO A 71 4.00 -51.32 44.22
C PRO A 71 4.37 -52.50 43.31
N PHE A 72 3.56 -52.72 42.28
CA PHE A 72 3.88 -53.70 41.25
C PHE A 72 5.22 -53.35 40.59
N VAL A 73 6.18 -54.28 40.68
CA VAL A 73 7.46 -54.18 39.98
C VAL A 73 7.48 -55.29 38.93
N PRO A 74 7.67 -54.97 37.65
CA PRO A 74 7.75 -55.99 36.60
C PRO A 74 9.02 -56.83 36.75
N PHE A 75 9.06 -58.00 36.12
CA PHE A 75 10.25 -58.86 36.10
C PHE A 75 11.46 -58.16 35.47
N SER A 76 12.67 -58.61 35.81
CA SER A 76 13.94 -57.96 35.46
C SER A 76 14.21 -57.85 33.96
N GLU A 77 13.63 -58.73 33.14
CA GLU A 77 13.74 -58.69 31.67
C GLU A 77 12.60 -57.91 31.00
N SER A 78 11.73 -57.27 31.78
CA SER A 78 10.59 -56.54 31.24
C SER A 78 11.03 -55.24 30.56
N VAL A 79 10.48 -54.99 29.38
CA VAL A 79 10.72 -53.77 28.58
C VAL A 79 9.85 -52.59 29.07
N LEU A 80 8.92 -52.83 30.00
CA LEU A 80 7.95 -51.83 30.45
C LEU A 80 8.57 -50.53 30.99
N PRO A 81 9.60 -50.56 31.88
CA PRO A 81 10.21 -49.33 32.37
C PRO A 81 10.84 -48.50 31.24
N ALA A 82 11.49 -49.17 30.27
CA ALA A 82 12.12 -48.52 29.12
C ALA A 82 11.07 -47.91 28.18
N LEU A 83 9.98 -48.62 27.90
CA LEU A 83 8.87 -48.13 27.07
C LEU A 83 8.13 -46.97 27.73
N LEU A 84 7.93 -47.03 29.05
CA LEU A 84 7.29 -45.97 29.81
C LEU A 84 8.18 -44.72 29.83
N ALA A 85 9.48 -44.89 30.08
CA ALA A 85 10.44 -43.81 29.97
C ALA A 85 10.41 -43.19 28.57
N LEU A 86 10.45 -43.99 27.50
CA LEU A 86 10.40 -43.51 26.11
C LEU A 86 9.10 -42.78 25.78
N ARG A 87 7.95 -43.31 26.22
CA ARG A 87 6.66 -42.65 26.03
C ARG A 87 6.60 -41.33 26.78
N LYS A 88 7.09 -41.29 28.02
CA LYS A 88 7.09 -40.08 28.86
C LYS A 88 8.03 -39.03 28.31
N THR A 89 9.24 -39.40 27.90
CA THR A 89 10.17 -38.46 27.26
C THR A 89 9.58 -37.92 25.98
N HIS A 90 9.02 -38.78 25.12
CA HIS A 90 8.33 -38.33 23.90
C HIS A 90 7.19 -37.36 24.21
N GLN A 91 6.34 -37.68 25.20
CA GLN A 91 5.27 -36.80 25.64
C GLN A 91 5.81 -35.43 26.10
N THR A 92 6.83 -35.42 26.97
CA THR A 92 7.43 -34.16 27.45
C THR A 92 8.07 -33.34 26.34
N ILE A 93 8.68 -33.99 25.34
CA ILE A 93 9.26 -33.30 24.18
C ILE A 93 8.14 -32.64 23.37
N THR A 94 7.05 -33.36 23.09
CA THR A 94 5.92 -32.81 22.33
C THR A 94 5.23 -31.67 23.07
N GLU A 95 5.03 -31.79 24.38
CA GLU A 95 4.45 -30.75 25.23
C GLU A 95 5.37 -29.53 25.32
N SER A 96 6.68 -29.74 25.46
CA SER A 96 7.67 -28.66 25.50
C SER A 96 7.74 -27.90 24.16
N GLN A 97 7.69 -28.60 23.03
CA GLN A 97 7.65 -27.97 21.70
C GLN A 97 6.37 -27.15 21.50
N ALA A 98 5.21 -27.68 21.91
CA ALA A 98 3.95 -26.93 21.88
C ALA A 98 4.01 -25.68 22.80
N TYR A 99 4.64 -25.81 23.97
CA TYR A 99 4.84 -24.68 24.87
C TYR A 99 5.77 -23.62 24.25
N LEU A 100 6.92 -24.01 23.71
CA LEU A 100 7.88 -23.10 23.07
C LEU A 100 7.27 -22.35 21.88
N THR A 101 6.45 -23.02 21.07
CA THR A 101 5.76 -22.37 19.94
C THR A 101 4.73 -21.35 20.41
N SER A 102 3.95 -21.66 21.45
CA SER A 102 2.98 -20.72 22.02
C SER A 102 3.67 -19.51 22.70
N GLN A 103 4.75 -19.76 23.43
CA GLN A 103 5.54 -18.73 24.11
C GLN A 103 6.28 -17.84 23.09
N GLY A 104 6.84 -18.42 22.03
CA GLY A 104 7.52 -17.71 20.95
C GLY A 104 6.63 -16.66 20.30
N ALA A 105 5.38 -17.03 19.97
CA ALA A 105 4.40 -16.08 19.42
C ALA A 105 4.09 -14.92 20.38
N SER A 106 4.05 -15.17 21.69
CA SER A 106 3.86 -14.11 22.69
C SER A 106 5.07 -13.17 22.79
N LEU A 107 6.28 -13.73 22.79
CA LEU A 107 7.52 -12.96 22.80
C LEU A 107 7.70 -12.10 21.56
N ASP A 108 7.32 -12.60 20.39
CA ASP A 108 7.41 -11.81 19.16
C ASP A 108 6.40 -10.66 19.17
N ARG A 109 5.21 -10.87 19.72
CA ARG A 109 4.22 -9.80 19.92
C ARG A 109 4.72 -8.71 20.87
N THR A 110 5.35 -9.10 21.99
CA THR A 110 5.88 -8.13 22.95
C THR A 110 7.08 -7.37 22.40
N LYS A 111 7.95 -8.02 21.63
CA LYS A 111 9.07 -7.36 20.91
C LYS A 111 8.55 -6.33 19.90
N ARG A 112 7.60 -6.71 19.04
CA ARG A 112 7.00 -5.77 18.09
C ARG A 112 6.34 -4.58 18.79
N ARG A 113 5.64 -4.83 19.90
CA ARG A 113 5.06 -3.76 20.70
C ARG A 113 6.13 -2.83 21.27
N LEU A 114 7.23 -3.39 21.77
CA LEU A 114 8.36 -2.60 22.28
C LEU A 114 8.97 -1.71 21.19
N GLU A 115 9.18 -2.24 19.99
CA GLU A 115 9.70 -1.48 18.84
C GLU A 115 8.79 -0.31 18.46
N ILE A 116 7.47 -0.54 18.42
CA ILE A 116 6.49 0.51 18.15
C ILE A 116 6.53 1.59 19.24
N GLU A 117 6.55 1.21 20.51
CA GLU A 117 6.60 2.18 21.61
C GLU A 117 7.93 2.96 21.64
N GLN A 118 9.05 2.34 21.24
CA GLN A 118 10.33 3.03 21.09
C GLN A 118 10.29 4.06 19.96
N ALA A 119 9.68 3.73 18.82
CA ALA A 119 9.48 4.67 17.73
C ALA A 119 8.57 5.84 18.16
N ASN A 120 7.44 5.54 18.80
CA ASN A 120 6.53 6.56 19.34
C ASN A 120 7.25 7.50 20.32
N LEU A 121 8.10 6.97 21.19
CA LEU A 121 8.86 7.76 22.16
C LEU A 121 9.90 8.65 21.45
N ALA A 122 10.54 8.17 20.39
CA ALA A 122 11.44 8.98 19.58
C ALA A 122 10.71 10.15 18.91
N ASP A 123 9.53 9.89 18.32
CA ASP A 123 8.70 10.92 17.70
C ASP A 123 8.21 11.95 18.72
N GLN A 124 7.77 11.51 19.90
CA GLN A 124 7.37 12.41 20.98
C GLN A 124 8.52 13.31 21.43
N LYS A 125 9.76 12.81 21.49
CA LYS A 125 10.93 13.63 21.80
C LYS A 125 11.22 14.67 20.73
N LEU A 126 11.08 14.31 19.45
CA LEU A 126 11.23 15.26 18.35
C LEU A 126 10.15 16.35 18.38
N LEU A 127 8.90 15.95 18.65
CA LEU A 127 7.79 16.88 18.84
C LEU A 127 8.07 17.82 20.01
N GLN A 128 8.49 17.29 21.16
CA GLN A 128 8.84 18.09 22.33
C GLN A 128 9.93 19.12 21.99
N GLN A 129 11.01 18.70 21.32
CA GLN A 129 12.07 19.62 20.91
C GLN A 129 11.58 20.70 19.94
N SER A 130 10.68 20.35 19.00
CA SER A 130 10.09 21.30 18.06
C SER A 130 9.20 22.32 18.77
N LEU A 131 8.43 21.88 19.77
CA LEU A 131 7.57 22.73 20.58
C LEU A 131 8.40 23.63 21.49
N GLU A 132 9.45 23.12 22.12
CA GLU A 132 10.38 23.92 22.92
C GLU A 132 11.03 25.03 22.09
N LYS A 133 11.52 24.69 20.88
CA LYS A 133 12.05 25.69 19.93
C LYS A 133 11.00 26.72 19.54
N ARG A 134 9.75 26.30 19.30
CA ARG A 134 8.66 27.22 18.95
C ARG A 134 8.35 28.15 20.11
N ILE A 135 8.26 27.63 21.33
CA ILE A 135 8.04 28.42 22.55
C ILE A 135 9.16 29.44 22.73
N GLN A 136 10.42 29.04 22.54
CA GLN A 136 11.57 29.96 22.58
C GLN A 136 11.42 31.05 21.51
N SER A 137 11.18 30.68 20.25
CA SER A 137 11.00 31.66 19.17
C SER A 137 9.86 32.64 19.43
N LEU A 138 8.76 32.19 20.04
CA LEU A 138 7.63 33.04 20.39
C LEU A 138 7.93 33.96 21.58
N LYS A 139 8.74 33.50 22.55
CA LYS A 139 9.22 34.35 23.63
C LYS A 139 10.16 35.43 23.10
N ASP A 140 11.11 35.06 22.24
CA ASP A 140 12.02 36.00 21.59
C ASP A 140 11.24 37.02 20.73
N GLU A 141 10.21 36.57 19.99
CA GLU A 141 9.30 37.43 19.23
C GLU A 141 8.47 38.36 20.14
N ALA A 142 8.01 37.88 21.30
CA ALA A 142 7.29 38.70 22.26
C ALA A 142 8.21 39.74 22.92
N GLU A 143 9.41 39.35 23.32
CA GLU A 143 10.42 40.24 23.93
C GLU A 143 10.88 41.32 22.95
N SER A 144 11.15 40.95 21.69
CA SER A 144 11.47 41.94 20.64
C SER A 144 10.31 42.91 20.39
N ARG A 145 9.06 42.42 20.40
CA ARG A 145 7.85 43.27 20.29
C ARG A 145 7.63 44.21 21.47
N MET A 146 8.04 43.84 22.68
CA MET A 146 7.91 44.70 23.86
C MET A 146 8.79 45.96 23.78
N GLY A 147 9.85 45.95 22.99
CA GLY A 147 10.73 47.11 22.76
C GLY A 147 10.34 48.02 21.60
N LEU A 148 9.39 47.61 20.75
CA LEU A 148 9.00 48.30 19.52
C LEU A 148 7.86 49.29 19.77
N THR A 149 7.96 50.49 19.20
CA THR A 149 6.83 51.44 19.20
C THR A 149 5.74 50.94 18.23
N PRO A 150 4.45 51.30 18.45
CA PRO A 150 3.35 50.82 17.60
C PRO A 150 3.53 51.21 16.12
N GLU A 151 4.20 52.33 15.84
CA GLU A 151 4.53 52.77 14.47
C GLU A 151 5.61 51.89 13.82
N GLN A 152 6.64 51.50 14.57
CA GLN A 152 7.67 50.58 14.08
C GLN A 152 7.11 49.18 13.82
N ALA A 153 6.25 48.68 14.71
CA ALA A 153 5.56 47.40 14.52
C ALA A 153 4.65 47.39 13.27
N ALA A 154 4.01 48.52 12.94
CA ALA A 154 3.21 48.65 11.73
C ALA A 154 4.08 48.64 10.46
N GLN A 155 5.25 49.31 10.50
CA GLN A 155 6.21 49.30 9.39
C GLN A 155 6.79 47.91 9.14
N GLU A 156 7.17 47.17 10.20
CA GLU A 156 7.64 45.78 10.09
C GLU A 156 6.60 44.87 9.44
N ARG A 157 5.33 44.97 9.84
CA ARG A 157 4.24 44.21 9.22
C ARG A 157 4.06 44.55 7.74
N LEU A 158 4.17 45.83 7.38
CA LEU A 158 4.11 46.24 5.98
C LEU A 158 5.29 45.67 5.18
N ASP A 159 6.48 45.63 5.76
CA ASP A 159 7.66 45.07 5.11
C ASP A 159 7.58 43.54 5.00
N GLU A 160 7.04 42.84 5.99
CA GLU A 160 6.72 41.42 5.90
C GLU A 160 5.73 41.13 4.77
N LEU A 161 4.64 41.89 4.68
CA LEU A 161 3.67 41.75 3.60
C LEU A 161 4.29 42.05 2.23
N ARG A 162 5.17 43.06 2.14
CA ARG A 162 5.93 43.35 0.91
C ARG A 162 6.88 42.21 0.55
N GLN A 163 7.54 41.58 1.53
CA GLN A 163 8.40 40.44 1.29
C GLN A 163 7.61 39.22 0.83
N LYS A 164 6.46 38.93 1.46
CA LYS A 164 5.55 37.86 1.05
C LYS A 164 5.05 38.08 -0.37
N LYS A 165 4.63 39.30 -0.72
CA LYS A 165 4.25 39.67 -2.08
C LYS A 165 5.38 39.40 -3.07
N LYS A 166 6.60 39.88 -2.79
CA LYS A 166 7.79 39.64 -3.63
C LYS A 166 8.09 38.14 -3.78
N ARG A 167 7.86 37.33 -2.75
CA ARG A 167 8.04 35.87 -2.80
C ARG A 167 7.01 35.24 -3.74
N TYR A 168 5.74 35.57 -3.58
CA TYR A 168 4.69 35.06 -4.47
C TYR A 168 4.88 35.52 -5.92
N ASP A 169 5.33 36.76 -6.16
CA ASP A 169 5.67 37.25 -7.51
C ASP A 169 6.82 36.43 -8.15
N ARG A 170 7.80 36.00 -7.35
CA ARG A 170 8.90 35.13 -7.81
C ARG A 170 8.43 33.71 -8.10
N GLU A 171 7.63 33.13 -7.21
CA GLU A 171 7.10 31.78 -7.39
C GLU A 171 6.14 31.70 -8.59
N THR A 172 5.24 32.68 -8.74
CA THR A 172 4.33 32.79 -9.90
C THR A 172 5.10 32.98 -11.20
N SER A 173 6.09 33.87 -11.26
CA SER A 173 6.90 34.03 -12.48
C SER A 173 7.75 32.79 -12.80
N GLY A 174 8.20 32.05 -11.79
CA GLY A 174 8.85 30.75 -11.95
C GLY A 174 7.90 29.70 -12.54
N LEU A 175 6.69 29.60 -11.98
CA LEU A 175 5.65 28.68 -12.42
C LEU A 175 5.19 28.99 -13.85
N LEU A 176 4.95 30.26 -14.18
CA LEU A 176 4.57 30.67 -15.55
C LEU A 176 5.67 30.34 -16.56
N LYS A 177 6.95 30.48 -16.19
CA LYS A 177 8.06 30.05 -17.06
C LYS A 177 8.09 28.54 -17.25
N ALA A 178 7.88 27.77 -16.18
CA ALA A 178 7.83 26.31 -16.26
C ALA A 178 6.64 25.84 -17.12
N LEU A 179 5.47 26.46 -16.96
CA LEU A 179 4.28 26.19 -17.77
C LEU A 179 4.53 26.51 -19.24
N ARG A 180 5.15 27.66 -19.56
CA ARG A 180 5.49 28.01 -20.94
C ARG A 180 6.43 26.96 -21.58
N LYS A 181 7.46 26.54 -20.86
CA LYS A 181 8.36 25.48 -21.31
C LYS A 181 7.62 24.16 -21.55
N PHE A 182 6.78 23.74 -20.60
CA PHE A 182 5.98 22.53 -20.75
C PHE A 182 5.04 22.59 -21.97
N ILE A 183 4.42 23.74 -22.23
CA ILE A 183 3.60 23.94 -23.42
C ILE A 183 4.43 23.79 -24.68
N ASP A 184 5.58 24.46 -24.76
CA ASP A 184 6.41 24.48 -25.97
C ASP A 184 7.10 23.12 -26.22
N ASP A 185 7.56 22.43 -25.17
CA ASP A 185 8.34 21.18 -25.29
C ASP A 185 7.45 19.94 -25.49
N HIS A 186 6.27 19.90 -24.87
CA HIS A 186 5.42 18.70 -24.86
C HIS A 186 4.03 18.92 -25.45
N LEU A 187 3.35 19.99 -25.03
CA LEU A 187 1.94 20.17 -25.36
C LEU A 187 1.72 20.66 -26.80
N ALA A 188 2.63 21.47 -27.33
CA ALA A 188 2.53 22.10 -28.64
C ALA A 188 2.43 21.08 -29.78
N ALA A 189 3.31 20.09 -29.79
CA ALA A 189 3.31 19.02 -30.80
C ALA A 189 2.06 18.13 -30.68
N GLN A 190 1.62 17.82 -29.45
CA GLN A 190 0.43 17.02 -29.22
C GLN A 190 -0.86 17.74 -29.62
N LEU A 191 -0.96 19.04 -29.34
CA LEU A 191 -2.10 19.86 -29.74
C LEU A 191 -2.19 20.01 -31.26
N ALA A 192 -1.05 20.25 -31.91
CA ALA A 192 -0.99 20.30 -33.37
C ALA A 192 -1.43 18.97 -34.01
N ALA A 193 -1.03 17.83 -33.43
CA ALA A 193 -1.50 16.53 -33.89
C ALA A 193 -3.03 16.40 -33.78
N GLU A 194 -3.62 16.81 -32.65
CA GLU A 194 -5.08 16.76 -32.44
C GLU A 194 -5.84 17.67 -33.43
N ASP A 195 -5.35 18.88 -33.69
CA ASP A 195 -5.95 19.81 -34.66
C ASP A 195 -5.88 19.25 -36.11
N LEU A 196 -4.85 18.46 -36.43
CA LEU A 196 -4.71 17.74 -37.70
C LEU A 196 -5.52 16.42 -37.75
N GLY A 197 -6.33 16.12 -36.73
CA GLY A 197 -7.15 14.90 -36.64
C GLY A 197 -6.40 13.65 -36.17
N GLY A 198 -5.26 13.86 -35.51
CA GLY A 198 -4.42 12.84 -34.90
C GLY A 198 -4.87 12.38 -33.51
N PRO A 199 -4.01 11.64 -32.81
CA PRO A 199 -4.32 11.12 -31.48
C PRO A 199 -4.61 12.26 -30.49
N VAL A 200 -5.50 11.98 -29.54
CA VAL A 200 -5.90 12.97 -28.54
C VAL A 200 -4.72 13.26 -27.60
N VAL A 201 -4.54 14.53 -27.20
CA VAL A 201 -3.45 14.94 -26.30
C VAL A 201 -3.41 14.06 -25.04
N GLY A 202 -2.30 13.35 -24.82
CA GLY A 202 -2.10 12.43 -23.68
C GLY A 202 -2.30 10.93 -23.98
N GLU A 203 -2.78 10.53 -25.17
CA GLU A 203 -2.88 9.11 -25.56
C GLU A 203 -1.56 8.53 -26.11
N MET A 204 -0.75 9.35 -26.77
CA MET A 204 0.61 9.01 -27.21
C MET A 204 1.63 9.88 -26.48
N MET A 205 2.68 9.26 -25.93
CA MET A 205 3.66 9.97 -25.08
C MET A 205 4.56 10.93 -25.88
N GLU A 206 4.92 10.55 -27.12
CA GLU A 206 5.82 11.33 -27.97
C GLU A 206 5.33 11.23 -29.43
N ILE A 207 5.09 12.37 -30.07
CA ILE A 207 4.71 12.45 -31.48
C ILE A 207 5.92 13.02 -32.22
N ASP A 208 6.56 12.18 -33.03
CA ASP A 208 7.68 12.62 -33.85
C ASP A 208 7.18 13.60 -34.92
N SER A 209 8.05 14.53 -35.23
CA SER A 209 7.76 15.62 -36.15
C SER A 209 7.45 15.09 -37.58
N ASP A 210 8.10 13.99 -37.98
CA ASP A 210 7.80 13.21 -39.20
C ASP A 210 6.36 12.64 -39.25
N GLN A 211 5.73 12.35 -38.10
CA GLN A 211 4.36 11.82 -38.02
C GLN A 211 3.29 12.91 -38.20
N LEU A 212 3.60 14.15 -37.81
CA LEU A 212 2.74 15.32 -38.06
C LEU A 212 2.62 15.59 -39.56
N ILE A 213 3.75 15.51 -40.29
CA ILE A 213 3.83 15.75 -41.74
C ILE A 213 3.05 14.69 -42.53
N ALA A 214 3.11 13.43 -42.09
CA ALA A 214 2.40 12.34 -42.75
C ALA A 214 0.87 12.51 -42.70
N GLY A 215 0.36 13.30 -41.74
CA GLY A 215 -1.05 13.46 -41.44
C GLY A 215 -1.63 12.22 -40.78
N PHE A 216 -2.74 12.38 -40.08
CA PHE A 216 -3.42 11.27 -39.41
C PHE A 216 -4.68 10.88 -40.17
N ASN A 217 -5.02 9.59 -40.15
CA ASN A 217 -6.31 9.15 -40.66
C ASN A 217 -7.42 9.45 -39.64
N ALA A 218 -8.70 9.36 -40.04
CA ALA A 218 -9.85 9.59 -39.16
C ALA A 218 -9.93 8.64 -37.93
N GLN A 219 -9.01 7.68 -37.80
CA GLN A 219 -8.87 6.78 -36.66
C GLN A 219 -7.63 7.10 -35.80
N GLY A 220 -6.99 8.26 -35.98
CA GLY A 220 -5.85 8.74 -35.18
C GLY A 220 -4.53 7.99 -35.43
N ARG A 221 -4.43 7.16 -36.48
CA ARG A 221 -3.19 6.46 -36.82
C ARG A 221 -2.38 7.27 -37.83
N PRO A 222 -1.04 7.30 -37.71
CA PRO A 222 -0.20 8.01 -38.67
C PRO A 222 -0.43 7.43 -40.06
N ALA A 223 -0.78 8.29 -41.03
CA ALA A 223 -0.97 7.86 -42.39
C ALA A 223 0.38 7.39 -42.95
N LYS A 224 0.42 6.21 -43.55
CA LYS A 224 1.65 5.73 -44.17
C LYS A 224 1.98 6.63 -45.35
N ILE A 225 3.10 7.34 -45.27
CA ILE A 225 3.74 7.95 -46.44
C ILE A 225 3.94 6.81 -47.43
N LYS A 226 3.16 6.78 -48.51
CA LYS A 226 3.39 5.83 -49.59
C LYS A 226 4.76 6.21 -50.17
N PRO A 227 5.77 5.30 -50.18
CA PRO A 227 6.97 5.57 -50.95
C PRO A 227 6.53 5.81 -52.39
N LYS A 228 7.10 6.85 -53.01
CA LYS A 228 6.78 7.32 -54.37
C LYS A 228 6.48 6.10 -55.27
N PRO A 229 5.27 5.97 -55.84
CA PRO A 229 5.05 4.93 -56.82
C PRO A 229 5.93 5.23 -58.03
N ASP A 230 6.74 4.24 -58.40
CA ASP A 230 7.50 4.08 -59.63
C ASP A 230 6.91 4.90 -60.80
N GLU A 231 7.68 5.86 -61.31
CA GLU A 231 7.24 6.89 -62.27
C GLU A 231 6.90 6.33 -63.67
N ASP A 232 7.10 5.04 -63.92
CA ASP A 232 7.02 4.46 -65.26
C ASP A 232 5.63 3.95 -65.70
N LYS A 233 4.58 4.06 -64.88
CA LYS A 233 3.24 3.52 -65.25
C LYS A 233 2.04 4.42 -64.95
N ARG A 234 2.18 5.74 -65.03
CA ARG A 234 1.01 6.65 -65.02
C ARG A 234 1.02 7.61 -66.20
N GLN A 235 -0.12 7.65 -66.87
CA GLN A 235 -0.45 8.62 -67.92
C GLN A 235 -0.23 10.03 -67.38
N ARG A 236 0.63 10.80 -68.05
CA ARG A 236 0.86 12.22 -67.77
C ARG A 236 -0.47 12.96 -67.92
N ARG A 237 -0.93 13.59 -66.83
CA ARG A 237 -2.10 14.47 -66.86
C ARG A 237 -1.67 15.80 -67.48
N LEU A 238 -2.53 16.37 -68.31
CA LEU A 238 -2.30 17.54 -69.18
C LEU A 238 -1.93 18.85 -68.46
N GLU A 239 -1.74 18.84 -67.14
CA GLU A 239 -1.36 20.00 -66.34
C GLU A 239 0.16 20.22 -66.30
N GLU A 240 0.96 19.19 -66.60
CA GLU A 240 2.43 19.26 -66.62
C GLU A 240 3.00 19.96 -67.89
N VAL A 241 2.14 20.27 -68.86
CA VAL A 241 2.51 20.96 -70.12
C VAL A 241 2.47 22.49 -69.96
N TRP A 242 1.83 23.03 -68.92
CA TRP A 242 1.81 24.46 -68.64
C TRP A 242 2.66 24.79 -67.41
N GLY A 243 3.94 25.07 -67.68
CA GLY A 243 4.95 25.34 -66.67
C GLY A 243 4.62 26.49 -65.72
N LEU A 244 4.80 26.21 -64.44
CA LEU A 244 5.20 27.16 -63.41
C LEU A 244 6.35 26.52 -62.63
N PRO A 245 7.45 27.25 -62.35
CA PRO A 245 8.58 26.69 -61.64
C PRO A 245 8.17 26.48 -60.18
N GLN A 246 8.10 25.23 -59.75
CA GLN A 246 7.96 24.91 -58.34
C GLN A 246 9.33 25.16 -57.69
N GLU A 247 9.42 26.24 -56.92
CA GLU A 247 10.55 26.47 -56.02
C GLU A 247 10.61 25.35 -55.00
N ASP A 248 11.58 24.47 -55.20
CA ASP A 248 12.00 23.44 -54.26
C ASP A 248 12.76 24.13 -53.11
N THR A 249 12.02 24.81 -52.23
CA THR A 249 12.58 25.43 -51.02
C THR A 249 11.73 25.14 -49.80
N GLY A 250 12.20 24.20 -48.96
CA GLY A 250 12.02 24.31 -47.50
C GLY A 250 10.94 23.46 -46.84
N GLN A 251 10.95 22.13 -47.03
CA GLN A 251 10.09 21.18 -46.29
C GLN A 251 10.29 21.15 -44.76
N LYS A 252 11.29 21.86 -44.19
CA LYS A 252 11.54 21.90 -42.73
C LYS A 252 10.89 23.10 -41.99
N ARG A 253 10.18 24.00 -42.70
CA ARG A 253 9.61 25.22 -42.06
C ARG A 253 8.16 25.08 -41.58
N GLY A 254 7.32 24.27 -42.24
CA GLY A 254 5.91 24.15 -41.87
C GLY A 254 5.65 23.44 -40.53
N GLU A 255 6.51 22.48 -40.18
CA GLU A 255 6.42 21.60 -39.01
C GLU A 255 6.63 22.34 -37.67
N ALA A 256 7.66 23.19 -37.60
CA ALA A 256 7.89 24.05 -36.44
C ALA A 256 6.81 25.13 -36.33
N ASP A 257 6.23 25.55 -37.46
CA ASP A 257 5.25 26.64 -37.48
C ASP A 257 3.87 26.20 -36.98
N GLU A 258 3.41 24.99 -37.28
CA GLU A 258 2.11 24.47 -36.77
C GLU A 258 2.16 24.13 -35.27
N ALA A 259 3.18 23.42 -34.81
CA ALA A 259 3.38 23.17 -33.38
C ALA A 259 3.58 24.49 -32.61
N ALA A 260 4.38 25.42 -33.13
CA ALA A 260 4.54 26.73 -32.49
C ALA A 260 3.28 27.61 -32.59
N ALA A 261 2.40 27.41 -33.57
CA ALA A 261 1.11 28.09 -33.64
C ALA A 261 0.16 27.55 -32.55
N ALA A 262 0.03 26.24 -32.42
CA ALA A 262 -0.79 25.60 -31.38
C ALA A 262 -0.29 25.95 -29.96
N GLY A 263 1.03 25.94 -29.75
CA GLY A 263 1.64 26.37 -28.49
C GLY A 263 1.40 27.86 -28.18
N ARG A 264 1.47 28.74 -29.19
CA ARG A 264 1.15 30.17 -29.05
C ARG A 264 -0.32 30.39 -28.71
N GLU A 265 -1.21 29.64 -29.34
CA GLU A 265 -2.64 29.72 -29.07
C GLU A 265 -2.97 29.30 -27.64
N MET A 266 -2.44 28.15 -27.19
CA MET A 266 -2.61 27.68 -25.81
C MET A 266 -2.09 28.70 -24.78
N ARG A 267 -0.93 29.33 -25.06
CA ARG A 267 -0.38 30.39 -24.21
C ARG A 267 -1.27 31.63 -24.17
N ALA A 268 -1.73 32.10 -25.34
CA ALA A 268 -2.61 33.27 -25.42
C ALA A 268 -3.94 33.03 -24.69
N LEU A 269 -4.53 31.85 -24.86
CA LEU A 269 -5.79 31.49 -24.24
C LEU A 269 -5.67 31.32 -22.72
N THR A 270 -4.59 30.68 -22.23
CA THR A 270 -4.34 30.59 -20.78
C THR A 270 -4.08 31.95 -20.15
N GLU A 271 -3.36 32.84 -20.82
CA GLU A 271 -3.15 34.22 -20.36
C GLU A 271 -4.46 35.02 -20.31
N GLN A 272 -5.29 34.93 -21.36
CA GLN A 272 -6.60 35.57 -21.38
C GLN A 272 -7.51 35.07 -20.26
N LEU A 273 -7.53 33.75 -20.02
CA LEU A 273 -8.32 33.17 -18.94
C LEU A 273 -7.84 33.60 -17.54
N LEU A 274 -6.52 33.68 -17.32
CA LEU A 274 -5.95 34.13 -16.06
C LEU A 274 -6.22 35.61 -15.82
N ASN A 275 -6.04 36.46 -16.84
CA ASN A 275 -6.32 37.89 -16.73
C ASN A 275 -7.80 38.14 -16.48
N GLN A 276 -8.69 37.44 -17.19
CA GLN A 276 -10.14 37.55 -16.99
C GLN A 276 -10.56 37.10 -15.59
N LEU A 277 -9.93 36.07 -15.03
CA LEU A 277 -10.19 35.63 -13.66
C LEU A 277 -9.82 36.73 -12.65
N VAL A 278 -8.63 37.33 -12.80
CA VAL A 278 -8.17 38.42 -11.93
C VAL A 278 -9.06 39.65 -12.05
N GLU A 279 -9.44 40.05 -13.27
CA GLU A 279 -10.34 41.17 -13.53
C GLU A 279 -11.75 40.95 -12.96
N SER A 280 -12.21 39.70 -12.93
CA SER A 280 -13.54 39.35 -12.42
C SER A 280 -13.65 39.41 -10.89
N GLY A 281 -12.54 39.46 -10.15
CA GLY A 281 -12.56 39.65 -8.69
C GLY A 281 -13.38 38.62 -7.90
N GLY A 282 -13.65 37.43 -8.45
CA GLY A 282 -14.49 36.39 -7.83
C GLY A 282 -15.94 36.32 -8.33
N ASP A 283 -16.35 37.23 -9.22
CA ASP A 283 -17.66 37.22 -9.86
C ASP A 283 -17.71 36.17 -10.98
N SER A 284 -18.36 35.04 -10.66
CA SER A 284 -18.43 33.87 -11.54
C SER A 284 -19.13 34.12 -12.88
N THR A 285 -19.92 35.19 -13.00
CA THR A 285 -20.63 35.60 -14.22
C THR A 285 -19.78 36.44 -15.17
N MET A 286 -18.73 37.11 -14.68
CA MET A 286 -17.84 37.94 -15.51
C MET A 286 -16.51 37.25 -15.87
N ALA A 287 -16.25 36.08 -15.31
CA ALA A 287 -15.04 35.28 -15.57
C ALA A 287 -15.06 34.49 -16.90
N TYR A 288 -15.99 34.78 -17.83
CA TYR A 288 -16.10 34.08 -19.11
C TYR A 288 -15.37 34.81 -20.24
N VAL A 289 -14.51 34.08 -20.95
CA VAL A 289 -13.86 34.53 -22.19
C VAL A 289 -14.66 34.02 -23.39
N LYS A 290 -14.84 34.87 -24.40
CA LYS A 290 -15.49 34.50 -25.67
C LYS A 290 -14.47 33.82 -26.59
N LEU A 291 -14.82 32.64 -27.07
CA LEU A 291 -14.04 31.86 -28.02
C LEU A 291 -14.49 32.19 -29.45
N HIS A 292 -13.53 32.42 -30.34
CA HIS A 292 -13.81 32.65 -31.76
C HIS A 292 -13.96 31.35 -32.57
N LYS A 293 -13.29 30.28 -32.12
CA LYS A 293 -13.33 28.95 -32.73
C LYS A 293 -13.12 27.90 -31.64
N GLU A 294 -13.69 26.71 -31.83
CA GLU A 294 -13.35 25.54 -31.01
C GLU A 294 -12.00 24.97 -31.48
N THR A 295 -11.02 24.93 -30.59
CA THR A 295 -9.66 24.46 -30.88
C THR A 295 -9.23 23.36 -29.92
N ALA A 296 -8.22 22.56 -30.30
CA ALA A 296 -7.73 21.48 -29.44
C ALA A 296 -7.29 21.98 -28.05
N ALA A 297 -6.77 23.20 -27.96
CA ALA A 297 -6.39 23.83 -26.68
C ALA A 297 -7.58 23.98 -25.71
N VAL A 298 -8.74 24.39 -26.22
CA VAL A 298 -9.97 24.51 -25.44
C VAL A 298 -10.45 23.14 -24.96
N ARG A 299 -10.49 22.16 -25.87
CA ARG A 299 -10.90 20.79 -25.54
C ARG A 299 -10.00 20.17 -24.49
N PHE A 300 -8.69 20.38 -24.62
CA PHE A 300 -7.69 19.92 -23.66
C PHE A 300 -7.92 20.53 -22.28
N LEU A 301 -8.11 21.85 -22.17
CA LEU A 301 -8.35 22.52 -20.87
C LEU A 301 -9.62 22.07 -20.16
N VAL A 302 -10.67 21.76 -20.92
CA VAL A 302 -11.93 21.25 -20.36
C VAL A 302 -11.77 19.80 -19.93
N ARG A 303 -11.10 18.97 -20.72
CA ARG A 303 -10.83 17.56 -20.41
C ARG A 303 -9.87 17.41 -19.22
N SER A 304 -8.88 18.28 -19.09
CA SER A 304 -7.95 18.35 -17.96
C SER A 304 -8.59 18.94 -16.70
N LYS A 305 -9.87 19.35 -16.77
CA LYS A 305 -10.62 19.97 -15.68
C LYS A 305 -9.97 21.23 -15.13
N VAL A 306 -9.36 22.02 -16.01
CA VAL A 306 -8.79 23.34 -15.67
C VAL A 306 -9.77 24.46 -16.06
N ALA A 307 -10.60 24.22 -17.08
CA ALA A 307 -11.63 25.15 -17.54
C ALA A 307 -12.98 24.46 -17.72
N GLN A 308 -14.06 25.26 -17.78
CA GLN A 308 -15.42 24.79 -18.00
C GLN A 308 -16.16 25.71 -18.98
N PHE A 309 -16.96 25.10 -19.85
CA PHE A 309 -17.86 25.84 -20.73
C PHE A 309 -19.05 26.42 -19.98
N HIS A 310 -19.61 27.50 -20.51
CA HIS A 310 -20.88 28.02 -20.00
C HIS A 310 -22.01 27.01 -20.29
N PRO A 311 -22.88 26.66 -19.30
CA PRO A 311 -23.89 25.61 -19.46
C PRO A 311 -24.88 25.81 -20.60
N ARG A 312 -25.07 27.06 -21.04
CA ARG A 312 -25.99 27.44 -22.12
C ARG A 312 -25.29 27.95 -23.39
N ASP A 313 -23.98 28.14 -23.36
CA ASP A 313 -23.26 28.82 -24.44
C ASP A 313 -21.86 28.22 -24.62
N ALA A 314 -21.71 27.35 -25.62
CA ALA A 314 -20.44 26.67 -25.91
C ALA A 314 -19.35 27.63 -26.44
N THR A 315 -19.67 28.88 -26.74
CA THR A 315 -18.69 29.89 -27.16
C THR A 315 -18.02 30.59 -25.98
N LYS A 316 -18.40 30.28 -24.74
CA LYS A 316 -17.87 30.90 -23.53
C LYS A 316 -17.14 29.89 -22.67
N LEU A 317 -15.92 30.24 -22.29
CA LEU A 317 -15.05 29.40 -21.45
C LEU A 317 -14.66 30.18 -20.19
N LYS A 318 -14.70 29.51 -19.04
CA LYS A 318 -14.26 30.05 -17.76
C LYS A 318 -13.18 29.15 -17.15
N LEU A 319 -12.18 29.74 -16.51
CA LEU A 319 -11.20 29.02 -15.71
C LEU A 319 -11.78 28.63 -14.34
N ILE A 320 -11.49 27.42 -13.88
CA ILE A 320 -11.88 27.01 -12.52
C ILE A 320 -11.03 27.81 -11.53
N ASP A 321 -11.69 28.48 -10.60
CA ASP A 321 -11.02 29.28 -9.59
C ASP A 321 -10.42 28.35 -8.52
N PHE A 322 -9.11 28.14 -8.58
CA PHE A 322 -8.36 27.36 -7.59
C PHE A 322 -7.92 28.19 -6.39
N GLY A 323 -8.07 29.52 -6.42
CA GLY A 323 -7.63 30.43 -5.37
C GLY A 323 -8.70 30.77 -4.35
N ARG A 324 -9.97 30.48 -4.64
CA ARG A 324 -11.09 30.77 -3.73
C ARG A 324 -11.23 29.68 -2.65
N GLU A 325 -10.60 29.90 -1.51
CA GLU A 325 -10.88 29.19 -0.27
C GLU A 325 -12.07 29.84 0.46
N LEU A 326 -12.83 29.07 1.24
CA LEU A 326 -14.06 29.55 1.91
C LEU A 326 -13.80 30.46 3.12
N ASP A 327 -12.55 30.56 3.58
CA ASP A 327 -12.17 31.19 4.84
C ASP A 327 -11.30 32.47 4.71
N ASP A 328 -11.05 32.96 3.47
CA ASP A 328 -10.36 34.24 3.21
C ASP A 328 -11.32 35.39 2.85
#